data_AF-A0A1G2TGA5-F1
#
_entry.id   AF-A0A1G2TGA5-F1
#
_cell.length_a   1.000
_cell.length_b   1.000
_cell.length_c   1.000
_cell.angle_alpha   90.00
_cell.angle_beta   90.00
_cell.angle_gamma   90.00
#
_symmetry.space_group_name_H-M   'P 1'
#
loop_
_entity.id
_entity.type
_entity.pdbx_description
1 polymer ?
#
loop_
_entity_poly.entity_id
_entity_poly.type
_entity_poly.pdbx_seq_one_letter_code
_entity_poly.pdbx_strand_id
1 'polypeptide(L)'
;MKSLDENLKNRDVKMLFKHPRLKILDEFHRRINAERKVLDMKELPMRAVAVKTSHLSVQDMAYLLKRCSQSTNFSRCFFGSLKVKNDKN
;
A
#
# COMPACT_ATOMS: atom_id res chain seq x y z
N MET A 1 -6.64 -29.26 -10.47
CA MET A 1 -6.54 -27.83 -10.13
C MET A 1 -7.84 -27.44 -9.46
N LYS A 2 -7.84 -27.01 -8.18
CA LYS A 2 -9.09 -26.71 -7.45
C LYS A 2 -9.78 -25.48 -8.04
N SER A 3 -11.10 -25.46 -8.10
CA SER A 3 -11.85 -24.31 -8.63
C SER A 3 -11.67 -23.08 -7.72
N LEU A 4 -11.93 -21.88 -8.26
CA LEU A 4 -11.94 -20.64 -7.47
C LEU A 4 -12.94 -20.73 -6.31
N ASP A 5 -14.12 -21.33 -6.54
CA ASP A 5 -15.14 -21.56 -5.52
C ASP A 5 -14.70 -22.54 -4.44
N GLU A 6 -13.98 -23.61 -4.79
CA GLU A 6 -13.43 -24.57 -3.82
C GLU A 6 -12.33 -23.95 -2.95
N ASN A 7 -11.56 -23.02 -3.52
CA ASN A 7 -10.56 -22.25 -2.77
C ASN A 7 -11.20 -21.17 -1.89
N LEU A 8 -12.33 -20.58 -2.31
CA LEU A 8 -13.07 -19.58 -1.54
C LEU A 8 -13.83 -20.20 -0.36
N LYS A 9 -14.40 -21.41 -0.52
CA LYS A 9 -15.10 -22.14 0.55
C LYS A 9 -14.17 -22.57 1.71
N ASN A 10 -12.88 -22.75 1.44
CA ASN A 10 -11.89 -23.19 2.43
C ASN A 10 -11.06 -22.04 3.04
N ARG A 11 -11.24 -20.80 2.59
CA ARG A 11 -10.47 -19.68 3.10
C ARG A 11 -11.27 -18.98 4.17
N ASP A 12 -10.78 -19.06 5.40
CA ASP A 12 -11.20 -18.23 6.50
C ASP A 12 -10.96 -16.76 6.10
N VAL A 13 -11.96 -16.13 5.46
CA VAL A 13 -11.87 -14.75 4.96
C VAL A 13 -11.50 -13.80 6.11
N LYS A 14 -11.84 -14.17 7.35
CA LYS A 14 -11.44 -13.46 8.58
C LYS A 14 -9.92 -13.45 8.78
N MET A 15 -9.21 -14.51 8.37
CA MET A 15 -7.75 -14.58 8.45
C MET A 15 -7.07 -13.71 7.39
N LEU A 16 -7.71 -13.47 6.25
CA LEU A 16 -7.19 -12.52 5.25
C LEU A 16 -7.09 -11.11 5.84
N PHE A 17 -8.07 -10.67 6.64
CA PHE A 17 -8.02 -9.37 7.33
C PHE A 17 -6.88 -9.25 8.35
N LYS A 18 -6.32 -10.38 8.82
CA LYS A 18 -5.15 -10.38 9.72
C LYS A 18 -3.83 -10.31 8.96
N HIS A 19 -3.85 -10.40 7.63
CA HIS A 19 -2.63 -10.47 6.83
C HIS A 19 -1.83 -9.16 6.96
N PRO A 20 -0.51 -9.21 7.26
CA PRO A 20 0.32 -8.03 7.48
C PRO A 20 0.26 -7.02 6.32
N ARG A 21 0.19 -7.54 5.09
CA ARG A 21 0.05 -6.71 3.88
C ARG A 21 -1.17 -5.78 3.93
N LEU A 22 -2.33 -6.27 4.37
CA LEU A 22 -3.55 -5.45 4.41
C LEU A 22 -3.43 -4.34 5.45
N LYS A 23 -2.84 -4.63 6.62
CA LYS A 23 -2.58 -3.61 7.64
C LYS A 23 -1.64 -2.50 7.14
N ILE A 24 -0.59 -2.87 6.41
CA ILE A 24 0.35 -1.88 5.85
C ILE A 24 -0.31 -1.06 4.73
N LEU A 25 -1.12 -1.69 3.86
CA LEU A 25 -1.89 -0.98 2.84
C LEU A 25 -2.86 0.03 3.46
N ASP A 26 -3.55 -0.36 4.52
CA ASP A 26 -4.45 0.50 5.26
C ASP A 26 -3.72 1.72 5.82
N GLU A 27 -2.54 1.52 6.42
CA GLU A 27 -1.75 2.62 6.96
C GLU A 27 -1.23 3.56 5.86
N PHE A 28 -0.78 3.03 4.72
CA PHE A 28 -0.42 3.86 3.56
C PHE A 28 -1.60 4.71 3.08
N HIS A 29 -2.76 4.09 2.88
CA HIS A 29 -3.97 4.76 2.43
C HIS A 29 -4.42 5.87 3.39
N ARG A 30 -4.49 5.55 4.69
CA ARG A 30 -4.90 6.48 5.74
C ARG A 30 -4.00 7.71 5.80
N ARG A 31 -2.67 7.53 5.78
CA ARG A 31 -1.72 8.65 5.86
C ARG A 31 -1.72 9.51 4.61
N ILE A 32 -1.76 8.91 3.42
CA ILE A 32 -1.84 9.65 2.15
C ILE A 32 -3.13 10.48 2.12
N ASN A 33 -4.27 9.89 2.47
CA ASN A 33 -5.55 10.59 2.43
C ASN A 33 -5.70 11.65 3.53
N ALA A 34 -5.05 11.48 4.68
CA ALA A 34 -4.97 12.54 5.69
C ALA A 34 -4.30 13.80 5.12
N GLU A 35 -3.17 13.66 4.43
CA GLU A 35 -2.49 14.79 3.78
C GLU A 35 -3.31 15.38 2.63
N ARG A 36 -3.94 14.54 1.81
CA ARG A 36 -4.81 14.99 0.71
C ARG A 36 -6.01 15.77 1.21
N LYS A 37 -6.61 15.35 2.33
CA LYS A 37 -7.73 16.05 2.96
C LYS A 37 -7.33 17.45 3.44
N VAL A 38 -6.13 17.60 4.04
CA VAL A 38 -5.61 18.91 4.46
C VAL A 38 -5.42 19.85 3.26
N LEU A 39 -5.07 19.30 2.09
CA LEU A 39 -4.87 20.04 0.85
C LEU A 39 -6.15 20.16 -0.02
N ASP A 40 -7.32 19.80 0.52
CA ASP A 40 -8.60 19.78 -0.21
C ASP A 40 -8.56 18.99 -1.53
N MET A 41 -7.79 17.90 -1.55
CA MET A 41 -7.66 17.03 -2.72
C MET A 41 -8.61 15.83 -2.62
N LYS A 42 -9.13 15.39 -3.77
CA LYS A 42 -9.95 14.17 -3.87
C LYS A 42 -9.26 12.96 -3.22
N GLU A 43 -10.00 12.16 -2.47
CA GLU A 43 -9.49 10.94 -1.83
C GLU A 43 -8.89 9.96 -2.86
N LEU A 44 -7.74 9.38 -2.51
CA LEU A 44 -7.10 8.34 -3.30
C LEU A 44 -7.70 6.98 -2.91
N PRO A 45 -8.23 6.18 -3.86
CA PRO A 45 -8.81 4.89 -3.52
C PRO A 45 -7.73 3.89 -3.08
N MET A 46 -8.07 3.01 -2.13
CA MET A 46 -7.20 1.90 -1.65
C MET A 46 -6.55 1.10 -2.79
N ARG A 47 -7.33 0.84 -3.85
CA ARG A 47 -6.84 0.12 -5.04
C ARG A 47 -5.62 0.79 -5.68
N ALA A 48 -5.56 2.12 -5.71
CA ALA A 48 -4.43 2.83 -6.29
C ALA A 48 -3.15 2.60 -5.48
N VAL A 49 -3.23 2.62 -4.15
CA VAL A 49 -2.10 2.30 -3.26
C VAL A 49 -1.67 0.85 -3.47
N ALA A 50 -2.63 -0.08 -3.48
CA ALA A 50 -2.36 -1.52 -3.66
C ALA A 50 -1.68 -1.84 -5.00
N VAL A 51 -2.07 -1.17 -6.09
CA VAL A 51 -1.42 -1.32 -7.40
C VAL A 51 0.01 -0.76 -7.37
N LYS A 52 0.25 0.36 -6.69
CA LYS A 52 1.60 0.95 -6.60
C LYS A 52 2.56 0.11 -5.78
N THR A 53 2.09 -0.66 -4.81
CA THR A 53 2.95 -1.53 -3.99
C THR A 53 2.84 -3.01 -4.36
N SER A 54 2.15 -3.36 -5.46
CA SER A 54 1.85 -4.76 -5.83
C SER A 54 3.13 -5.60 -6.02
N HIS A 55 4.18 -4.98 -6.53
CA HIS A 55 5.48 -5.58 -6.81
C HIS A 55 6.40 -5.70 -5.58
N LEU A 56 6.02 -5.10 -4.44
CA LEU A 56 6.84 -5.12 -3.23
C LEU A 56 6.53 -6.31 -2.33
N SER A 57 7.57 -6.87 -1.71
CA SER A 57 7.41 -7.84 -0.62
C SER A 57 6.80 -7.16 0.62
N VAL A 58 6.29 -7.95 1.56
CA VAL A 58 5.74 -7.41 2.82
C VAL A 58 6.83 -6.70 3.63
N GLN A 59 8.06 -7.22 3.61
CA GLN A 59 9.22 -6.64 4.27
C GLN A 59 9.58 -5.28 3.67
N ASP A 60 9.62 -5.18 2.34
CA ASP A 60 9.90 -3.91 1.66
C ASP A 60 8.79 -2.89 1.90
N MET A 61 7.53 -3.32 1.94
CA MET A 61 6.42 -2.46 2.31
C MET A 61 6.56 -1.94 3.76
N ALA A 62 6.96 -2.78 4.71
CA ALA A 62 7.18 -2.38 6.09
C ALA A 62 8.36 -1.40 6.21
N TYR A 63 9.45 -1.65 5.49
CA TYR A 63 10.60 -0.73 5.41
C TYR A 63 10.19 0.62 4.82
N LEU A 64 9.47 0.61 3.70
CA LEU A 64 8.95 1.81 3.06
C LEU A 64 8.04 2.60 4.01
N LEU A 65 7.12 1.92 4.71
CA LEU A 65 6.24 2.56 5.69
C LEU A 65 7.03 3.22 6.81
N LYS A 66 8.04 2.54 7.37
CA LYS A 66 8.93 3.11 8.40
C LYS A 66 9.64 4.35 7.87
N ARG A 67 10.23 4.27 6.67
CA ARG A 67 10.93 5.39 6.03
C ARG A 67 10.01 6.59 5.79
N CYS A 68 8.82 6.37 5.24
CA CYS A 68 7.84 7.44 4.99
C CYS A 68 7.30 8.03 6.29
N SER A 69 7.16 7.23 7.35
CA SER A 69 6.68 7.70 8.66
C SER A 69 7.66 8.64 9.36
N GLN A 70 8.94 8.59 9.01
CA GLN A 70 9.98 9.48 9.49
C GLN A 70 10.15 10.73 8.61
N SER A 71 9.45 10.79 7.47
CA SER A 71 9.50 11.93 6.56
C SER A 71 8.49 13.00 6.99
N THR A 72 8.82 14.27 6.73
CA THR A 72 7.93 15.41 6.95
C THR A 72 6.72 15.42 6.01
N ASN A 73 6.81 14.74 4.86
CA ASN A 73 5.71 14.58 3.92
C ASN A 73 5.63 13.13 3.46
N PHE A 74 4.62 12.43 3.95
CA PHE A 74 4.42 11.00 3.75
C PHE A 74 4.17 10.68 2.29
N SER A 75 3.23 11.39 1.64
CA SER A 75 2.85 11.14 0.25
C SER A 75 4.02 11.37 -0.70
N ARG A 76 4.77 12.45 -0.52
CA ARG A 76 5.97 12.75 -1.33
C ARG A 76 7.02 11.67 -1.16
N CYS A 77 7.26 11.20 0.07
CA CYS A 77 8.20 10.12 0.33
C CYS A 77 7.74 8.80 -0.32
N PHE A 78 6.47 8.45 -0.16
CA PHE A 78 5.87 7.23 -0.70
C PHE A 78 5.97 7.20 -2.23
N PHE A 79 5.37 8.19 -2.91
CA PHE A 79 5.37 8.22 -4.38
C PHE A 79 6.77 8.44 -4.95
N GLY A 80 7.62 9.21 -4.27
CA GLY A 80 8.99 9.44 -4.69
C GLY A 80 9.85 8.19 -4.64
N SER A 81 9.69 7.36 -3.59
CA SER A 81 10.47 6.12 -3.41
C SER A 81 10.09 5.02 -4.41
N LEU A 82 8.88 5.07 -4.96
CA LEU A 82 8.37 4.11 -5.96
C LEU A 82 8.67 4.53 -7.41
N LYS A 83 9.30 5.70 -7.63
CA LYS A 83 9.69 6.12 -8.98
C LYS A 83 10.90 5.33 -9.44
N VAL A 84 10.83 4.76 -10.64
CA VAL A 84 12.00 4.27 -11.35
C VAL A 84 12.83 5.48 -11.77
N LYS A 85 14.08 5.54 -11.33
CA LYS A 85 15.04 6.48 -11.91
C LYS A 85 15.39 5.96 -13.29
N ASN A 86 14.91 6.65 -14.33
CA ASN A 86 15.50 6.52 -15.64
C ASN A 86 16.82 7.28 -15.61
N ASP A 87 17.87 6.63 -15.11
CA ASP A 87 19.24 7.09 -15.32
C ASP A 87 19.58 6.82 -16.80
N LYS A 88 19.05 7.66 -17.68
CA LYS A 88 19.58 7.78 -19.04
C LYS A 88 20.85 8.62 -18.93
N ASN A 89 21.99 7.94 -18.94
CA ASN A 89 23.23 8.52 -19.44
C ASN A 89 23.05 8.97 -20.89
#